data_AF-A0A9P0DED7-F1
#
_entry.id   AF-A0A9P0DED7-F1
#
_cell.length_a   1.000
_cell.length_b   1.000
_cell.length_c   1.000
_cell.angle_alpha   90.00
_cell.angle_beta   90.00
_cell.angle_gamma   90.00
#
_symmetry.space_group_name_H-M   'P 1'
#
loop_
_entity.id
_entity.type
_entity.pdbx_description
1 polymer ?
#
loop_
_entity_poly.entity_id
_entity_poly.type
_entity_poly.pdbx_seq_one_letter_code
_entity_poly.pdbx_strand_id
1 'polypeptide(L)'
;MNVDEQNEYFTSKSRVGNYLAEISGKENIIEEIENTICSWSFTSDIDLQAINVDIGDVIKAVREKFFGNNDDLGIYEGIHRVVHNFVWENVMPLVHAHFNEEDSEYHRISKYFCSMRTKPGQMLHNFSSVPFTAAVVELSMLDSYKSPSEKLNCLCTTYDLLFAEVKSALVTLISEYSDRELEIPMINNEEVVPILMDVLIKSKLLHPCSNLFYMKLFGAKILQQDQQKRSILRSFETVINEMRNLRKNESMNGSADHDMGGDLLHMNNDIDFCQIMTISLAEDESQPQKNATLTAEQKRRLVSLVMLSTSENDYVTTNVPKIFMK
;
A
#
# COMPACT_ATOMS: atom_id res chain seq x y z
N MET A 1 2.80 19.53 -15.89
CA MET A 1 3.19 19.96 -14.53
C MET A 1 2.17 20.98 -14.07
N ASN A 2 1.38 20.60 -13.06
CA ASN A 2 0.32 21.43 -12.53
C ASN A 2 0.91 22.44 -11.53
N VAL A 3 0.38 23.66 -11.45
CA VAL A 3 0.89 24.74 -10.58
C VAL A 3 0.82 24.35 -9.10
N ASP A 4 -0.11 23.46 -8.74
CA ASP A 4 -0.27 22.96 -7.37
C ASP A 4 0.84 21.98 -6.94
N GLU A 5 1.37 21.15 -7.87
CA GLU A 5 2.51 20.25 -7.60
C GLU A 5 3.81 21.01 -7.32
N GLN A 6 3.99 22.17 -7.96
CA GLN A 6 5.15 23.03 -7.69
C GLN A 6 5.07 23.67 -6.30
N ASN A 7 3.87 24.00 -5.81
CA ASN A 7 3.69 24.74 -4.56
C ASN A 7 3.94 23.86 -3.32
N GLU A 8 3.55 22.58 -3.38
CA GLU A 8 3.82 21.61 -2.32
C GLU A 8 5.29 21.12 -2.32
N TYR A 9 5.89 20.96 -3.50
CA TYR A 9 7.33 20.71 -3.64
C TYR A 9 8.18 21.86 -3.08
N PHE A 10 7.78 23.12 -3.32
CA PHE A 10 8.47 24.30 -2.77
C PHE A 10 8.40 24.37 -1.25
N THR A 11 7.26 24.02 -0.64
CA THR A 11 7.09 24.05 0.82
C THR A 11 7.83 22.90 1.52
N SER A 12 7.89 21.70 0.91
CA SER A 12 8.72 20.58 1.39
C SER A 12 10.22 20.90 1.31
N LYS A 13 10.70 21.39 0.14
CA LYS A 13 12.12 21.77 -0.05
C LYS A 13 12.52 22.89 0.90
N SER A 14 11.62 23.84 1.16
CA SER A 14 11.85 24.94 2.12
C SER A 14 11.98 24.44 3.56
N ARG A 15 11.14 23.50 4.03
CA ARG A 15 11.23 23.02 5.43
C ARG A 15 12.50 22.22 5.70
N VAL A 16 12.86 21.29 4.82
CA VAL A 16 14.08 20.48 4.98
C VAL A 16 15.32 21.34 4.80
N GLY A 17 15.31 22.25 3.82
CA GLY A 17 16.39 23.24 3.64
C GLY A 17 16.61 24.09 4.88
N ASN A 18 15.55 24.65 5.45
CA ASN A 18 15.63 25.47 6.66
C ASN A 18 16.18 24.67 7.86
N TYR A 19 15.70 23.43 8.06
CA TYR A 19 16.19 22.56 9.12
C TYR A 19 17.68 22.24 8.98
N LEU A 20 18.13 21.86 7.77
CA LEU A 20 19.54 21.59 7.51
C LEU A 20 20.40 22.85 7.64
N ALA A 21 19.87 24.02 7.23
CA ALA A 21 20.57 25.30 7.33
C ALA A 21 20.76 25.72 8.79
N GLU A 22 19.73 25.55 9.62
CA GLU A 22 19.77 25.83 11.06
C GLU A 22 20.82 24.97 11.77
N ILE A 23 20.86 23.67 11.49
CA ILE A 23 21.81 22.75 12.13
C ILE A 23 23.24 22.96 11.62
N SER A 24 23.42 23.16 10.31
CA SER A 24 24.76 23.35 9.73
C SER A 24 25.32 24.76 9.97
N GLY A 25 24.48 25.73 10.31
CA GLY A 25 24.83 27.15 10.36
C GLY A 25 25.09 27.76 8.98
N LYS A 26 24.62 27.12 7.89
CA LYS A 26 24.85 27.55 6.51
C LYS A 26 23.54 27.81 5.77
N GLU A 27 23.30 29.06 5.37
CA GLU A 27 22.09 29.44 4.65
C GLU A 27 21.97 28.76 3.28
N ASN A 28 23.08 28.55 2.57
CA ASN A 28 23.11 27.94 1.23
C ASN A 28 23.43 26.44 1.25
N ILE A 29 23.11 25.74 2.34
CA ILE A 29 23.48 24.32 2.51
C ILE A 29 22.95 23.44 1.36
N ILE A 30 21.76 23.73 0.84
CA ILE A 30 21.17 22.94 -0.26
C ILE A 30 22.03 23.07 -1.53
N GLU A 31 22.43 24.29 -1.91
CA GLU A 31 23.28 24.50 -3.08
C GLU A 31 24.67 23.84 -2.89
N GLU A 32 25.21 23.86 -1.68
CA GLU A 32 26.49 23.18 -1.39
C GLU A 32 26.37 21.65 -1.48
N ILE A 33 25.22 21.08 -1.10
CA ILE A 33 24.91 19.66 -1.29
C ILE A 33 24.81 19.35 -2.79
N GLU A 34 24.01 20.12 -3.53
CA GLU A 34 23.82 19.96 -4.98
C GLU A 34 25.17 20.03 -5.74
N ASN A 35 26.04 20.98 -5.38
CA ASN A 35 27.41 21.08 -5.93
C ASN A 35 28.28 19.86 -5.59
N THR A 36 28.10 19.28 -4.40
CA THR A 36 28.81 18.05 -4.01
C THR A 36 28.33 16.87 -4.85
N ILE A 37 27.02 16.78 -5.16
CA ILE A 37 26.47 15.75 -6.05
C ILE A 37 26.99 15.92 -7.48
N CYS A 38 26.96 17.14 -8.03
CA CYS A 38 27.42 17.43 -9.40
C CYS A 38 28.91 17.16 -9.62
N SER A 39 29.72 17.24 -8.56
CA SER A 39 31.15 16.94 -8.63
C SER A 39 31.48 15.48 -8.33
N TRP A 40 30.48 14.66 -7.99
CA TRP A 40 30.67 13.25 -7.69
C TRP A 40 30.92 12.42 -8.94
N SER A 41 31.92 11.54 -8.90
CA SER A 41 32.24 10.62 -10.00
C SER A 41 31.48 9.32 -9.80
N PHE A 42 30.26 9.24 -10.33
CA PHE A 42 29.46 8.00 -10.32
C PHE A 42 30.19 6.87 -11.07
N THR A 43 30.18 5.68 -10.48
CA THR A 43 30.81 4.48 -10.99
C THR A 43 30.02 3.83 -12.13
N SER A 44 28.72 4.07 -12.20
CA SER A 44 27.84 3.62 -13.28
C SER A 44 26.73 4.62 -13.55
N ASP A 45 26.28 4.66 -14.80
CA ASP A 45 25.13 5.40 -15.30
C ASP A 45 23.91 4.49 -15.58
N ILE A 46 24.06 3.17 -15.43
CA ILE A 46 23.02 2.18 -15.77
C ILE A 46 22.77 1.13 -14.67
N ASP A 47 23.79 0.78 -13.88
CA ASP A 47 23.65 -0.21 -12.81
C ASP A 47 23.07 0.43 -11.55
N LEU A 48 21.79 0.16 -11.29
CA LEU A 48 21.05 0.68 -10.13
C LEU A 48 21.70 0.33 -8.78
N GLN A 49 22.41 -0.79 -8.66
CA GLN A 49 23.10 -1.15 -7.41
C GLN A 49 24.36 -0.30 -7.23
N ALA A 50 25.15 -0.15 -8.29
CA ALA A 50 26.33 0.71 -8.27
C ALA A 50 25.95 2.18 -7.98
N ILE A 51 24.89 2.68 -8.64
CA ILE A 51 24.32 4.01 -8.38
C ILE A 51 23.87 4.15 -6.92
N ASN A 52 23.23 3.13 -6.34
CA ASN A 52 22.81 3.17 -4.93
C ASN A 52 24.00 3.24 -3.97
N VAL A 53 25.09 2.53 -4.25
CA VAL A 53 26.33 2.62 -3.48
C VAL A 53 26.91 4.03 -3.57
N ASP A 54 27.02 4.59 -4.77
CA ASP A 54 27.54 5.95 -4.99
C ASP A 54 26.70 7.01 -4.27
N ILE A 55 25.36 6.91 -4.34
CA ILE A 55 24.45 7.80 -3.59
C ILE A 55 24.70 7.68 -2.08
N GLY A 56 24.90 6.47 -1.57
CA GLY A 56 25.25 6.24 -0.17
C GLY A 56 26.54 6.93 0.23
N ASP A 57 27.57 6.86 -0.61
CA ASP A 57 28.85 7.52 -0.40
C ASP A 57 28.75 9.05 -0.49
N VAL A 58 27.93 9.58 -1.42
CA VAL A 58 27.61 11.02 -1.48
C VAL A 58 26.95 11.49 -0.19
N ILE A 59 25.92 10.79 0.29
CA ILE A 59 25.21 11.14 1.53
C ILE A 59 26.19 11.14 2.71
N LYS A 60 27.07 10.14 2.79
CA LYS A 60 28.11 10.06 3.81
C LYS A 60 29.09 11.24 3.73
N ALA A 61 29.60 11.55 2.54
CA ALA A 61 30.53 12.65 2.32
C ALA A 61 29.92 14.01 2.65
N VAL A 62 28.66 14.24 2.25
CA VAL A 62 27.88 15.45 2.58
C VAL A 62 27.71 15.57 4.10
N ARG A 63 27.35 14.47 4.76
CA ARG A 63 27.17 14.44 6.21
C ARG A 63 28.47 14.78 6.94
N GLU A 64 29.57 14.11 6.60
CA GLU A 64 30.89 14.36 7.20
C GLU A 64 31.37 15.79 6.97
N LYS A 65 31.14 16.34 5.77
CA LYS A 65 31.58 17.69 5.38
C LYS A 65 30.85 18.82 6.11
N PHE A 66 29.54 18.69 6.35
CA PHE A 66 28.72 19.79 6.87
C PHE A 66 28.19 19.58 8.29
N PHE A 67 28.09 18.33 8.73
CA PHE A 67 27.47 17.96 10.01
C PHE A 67 28.40 17.12 10.90
N GLY A 68 29.61 16.81 10.42
CA GLY A 68 30.59 15.99 11.13
C GLY A 68 30.10 14.56 11.38
N ASN A 69 30.56 13.96 12.49
CA ASN A 69 30.18 12.59 12.87
C ASN A 69 28.84 12.51 13.63
N ASN A 70 27.97 13.51 13.52
CA ASN A 70 26.68 13.51 14.20
C ASN A 70 25.78 12.40 13.62
N ASP A 71 25.39 11.42 14.43
CA ASP A 71 24.55 10.26 14.04
C ASP A 71 23.04 10.50 14.18
N ASP A 72 22.64 11.76 14.20
CA ASP A 72 21.24 12.16 14.19
C ASP A 72 20.51 11.64 12.93
N LEU A 73 19.42 10.93 13.16
CA LEU A 73 18.60 10.33 12.10
C LEU A 73 17.89 11.40 11.25
N GLY A 74 17.46 12.51 11.86
CA GLY A 74 16.81 13.61 11.16
C GLY A 74 17.75 14.29 10.17
N ILE A 75 19.02 14.47 10.53
CA ILE A 75 20.05 14.96 9.60
C ILE A 75 20.23 13.99 8.44
N TYR A 76 20.35 12.69 8.72
CA TYR A 76 20.48 11.67 7.68
C TYR A 76 19.29 11.68 6.72
N GLU A 77 18.05 11.66 7.25
CA GLU A 77 16.83 11.68 6.42
C GLU A 77 16.69 12.98 5.62
N GLY A 78 17.10 14.12 6.20
CA GLY A 78 17.13 15.41 5.51
C GLY A 78 18.08 15.41 4.32
N ILE A 79 19.34 14.98 4.52
CA ILE A 79 20.33 14.86 3.45
C ILE A 79 19.86 13.84 2.40
N HIS A 80 19.38 12.67 2.84
CA HIS A 80 18.87 11.61 1.98
C HIS A 80 17.76 12.13 1.05
N ARG A 81 16.79 12.88 1.58
CA ARG A 81 15.73 13.49 0.77
C ARG A 81 16.29 14.47 -0.25
N VAL A 82 17.20 15.38 0.14
CA VAL A 82 17.78 16.36 -0.79
C VAL A 82 18.53 15.67 -1.93
N VAL A 83 19.38 14.70 -1.60
CA VAL A 83 20.16 13.94 -2.59
C VAL A 83 19.23 13.19 -3.54
N HIS A 84 18.26 12.43 -3.02
CA HIS A 84 17.34 11.67 -3.87
C HIS A 84 16.48 12.56 -4.75
N ASN A 85 15.98 13.68 -4.24
CA ASN A 85 15.20 14.62 -5.05
C ASN A 85 16.02 15.21 -6.20
N PHE A 86 17.32 15.41 -5.99
CA PHE A 86 18.23 15.92 -7.01
C PHE A 86 18.53 14.88 -8.10
N VAL A 87 18.81 13.63 -7.72
CA VAL A 87 19.16 12.58 -8.69
C VAL A 87 17.96 11.89 -9.35
N TRP A 88 16.73 12.16 -8.87
CA TRP A 88 15.52 11.44 -9.26
C TRP A 88 15.28 11.40 -10.78
N GLU A 89 15.46 12.53 -11.47
CA GLU A 89 15.24 12.63 -12.93
C GLU A 89 16.18 11.73 -13.74
N ASN A 90 17.33 11.35 -13.16
CA ASN A 90 18.29 10.44 -13.81
C ASN A 90 18.06 8.99 -13.40
N VAL A 91 17.67 8.75 -12.15
CA VAL A 91 17.53 7.40 -11.58
C VAL A 91 16.17 6.77 -11.92
N MET A 92 15.07 7.51 -11.76
CA MET A 92 13.73 6.94 -11.92
C MET A 92 13.45 6.40 -13.33
N PRO A 93 13.89 7.05 -14.44
CA PRO A 93 13.73 6.47 -15.77
C PRO A 93 14.38 5.10 -15.95
N LEU A 94 15.53 4.86 -15.31
CA LEU A 94 16.20 3.56 -15.32
C LEU A 94 15.38 2.50 -14.58
N VAL A 95 14.80 2.88 -13.43
CA VAL A 95 13.89 2.01 -12.68
C VAL A 95 12.64 1.68 -13.50
N HIS A 96 12.01 2.69 -14.12
CA HIS A 96 10.86 2.50 -15.00
C HIS A 96 11.18 1.57 -16.17
N ALA A 97 12.35 1.71 -16.78
CA ALA A 97 12.78 0.83 -17.86
C ALA A 97 12.92 -0.63 -17.39
N HIS A 98 13.41 -0.85 -16.16
CA HIS A 98 13.58 -2.18 -15.59
C HIS A 98 12.27 -2.89 -15.25
N PHE A 99 11.21 -2.14 -14.87
CA PHE A 99 9.92 -2.68 -14.44
C PHE A 99 8.76 -2.34 -15.39
N ASN A 100 9.06 -1.95 -16.64
CA ASN A 100 8.05 -1.50 -17.59
C ASN A 100 6.99 -2.57 -17.89
N GLU A 101 7.41 -3.84 -17.98
CA GLU A 101 6.48 -4.96 -18.22
C GLU A 101 5.57 -5.20 -17.01
N GLU A 102 6.15 -5.22 -15.81
CA GLU A 102 5.47 -5.40 -14.53
C GLU A 102 4.42 -4.32 -14.25
N ASP A 103 4.76 -3.07 -14.53
CA ASP A 103 3.88 -1.91 -14.36
C ASP A 103 2.77 -1.90 -15.43
N SER A 104 3.09 -2.22 -16.68
CA SER A 104 2.12 -2.38 -17.75
C SER A 104 1.13 -3.52 -17.46
N GLU A 105 1.62 -4.63 -16.93
CA GLU A 105 0.79 -5.76 -16.51
C GLU A 105 -0.16 -5.35 -15.38
N TYR A 106 0.35 -4.69 -14.34
CA TYR A 106 -0.48 -4.16 -13.26
C TYR A 106 -1.57 -3.24 -13.79
N HIS A 107 -1.23 -2.29 -14.66
CA HIS A 107 -2.19 -1.36 -15.24
C HIS A 107 -3.31 -2.11 -15.97
N ARG A 108 -2.96 -3.15 -16.73
CA ARG A 108 -3.92 -4.01 -17.44
C ARG A 108 -4.82 -4.78 -16.46
N ILE A 109 -4.27 -5.30 -15.36
CA ILE A 109 -5.02 -5.99 -14.29
C ILE A 109 -5.99 -5.02 -13.60
N SER A 110 -5.50 -3.85 -13.18
CA SER A 110 -6.29 -2.84 -12.49
C SER A 110 -7.45 -2.35 -13.35
N LYS A 111 -7.21 -2.09 -14.64
CA LYS A 111 -8.26 -1.70 -15.60
C LYS A 111 -9.34 -2.78 -15.76
N TYR A 112 -8.95 -4.05 -15.78
CA TYR A 112 -9.87 -5.19 -15.83
C TYR A 112 -10.75 -5.27 -14.57
N PHE A 113 -10.16 -5.19 -13.38
CA PHE A 113 -10.95 -5.20 -12.15
C PHE A 113 -11.86 -3.98 -12.01
N CYS A 114 -11.41 -2.81 -12.48
CA CYS A 114 -12.27 -1.62 -12.58
C CYS A 114 -13.50 -1.88 -13.45
N SER A 115 -13.34 -2.52 -14.62
CA SER A 115 -14.46 -2.76 -15.53
C SER A 115 -15.41 -3.84 -15.02
N MET A 116 -14.92 -4.88 -14.36
CA MET A 116 -15.79 -5.90 -13.74
C MET A 116 -16.68 -5.33 -12.63
N ARG A 117 -16.17 -4.40 -11.83
CA ARG A 117 -16.95 -3.73 -10.77
C ARG A 117 -18.06 -2.84 -11.29
N THR A 118 -17.99 -2.39 -12.54
CA THR A 118 -19.06 -1.60 -13.16
C THR A 118 -20.27 -2.44 -13.58
N LYS A 119 -20.16 -3.79 -13.57
CA LYS A 119 -21.30 -4.67 -13.80
C LYS A 119 -22.05 -4.88 -12.47
N PRO A 120 -23.28 -4.34 -12.32
CA PRO A 120 -24.04 -4.50 -11.09
C PRO A 120 -24.39 -5.98 -10.91
N GLY A 121 -23.75 -6.66 -9.95
CA GLY A 121 -24.09 -8.02 -9.56
C GLY A 121 -22.94 -8.98 -9.20
N GLN A 122 -21.67 -8.67 -9.52
CA GLN A 122 -20.59 -9.69 -9.48
C GLN A 122 -19.47 -9.48 -8.44
N MET A 123 -19.46 -8.37 -7.69
CA MET A 123 -18.46 -8.16 -6.63
C MET A 123 -19.17 -7.77 -5.34
N LEU A 124 -19.72 -8.79 -4.68
CA LEU A 124 -20.46 -8.66 -3.44
C LEU A 124 -19.51 -8.70 -2.23
N HIS A 125 -18.64 -7.70 -2.08
CA HIS A 125 -17.82 -7.57 -0.87
C HIS A 125 -18.55 -6.76 0.20
N ASN A 126 -18.55 -7.27 1.43
CA ASN A 126 -19.15 -6.67 2.62
C ASN A 126 -18.63 -5.25 2.96
N PHE A 127 -17.47 -4.85 2.40
CA PHE A 127 -16.88 -3.51 2.57
C PHE A 127 -17.05 -2.60 1.33
N SER A 128 -17.72 -3.08 0.27
CA SER A 128 -17.91 -2.31 -0.98
C SER A 128 -18.72 -1.03 -0.80
N SER A 129 -19.36 -0.83 0.36
CA SER A 129 -20.09 0.40 0.69
C SER A 129 -19.22 1.48 1.34
N VAL A 130 -17.99 1.16 1.78
CA VAL A 130 -17.10 2.15 2.42
C VAL A 130 -16.35 2.92 1.33
N PRO A 131 -16.53 4.24 1.21
CA PRO A 131 -15.79 5.03 0.24
C PRO A 131 -14.39 5.33 0.81
N PHE A 132 -13.38 4.55 0.41
CA PHE A 132 -11.97 4.77 0.77
C PHE A 132 -11.34 5.97 0.03
N THR A 133 -12.00 7.12 0.05
CA THR A 133 -11.66 8.26 -0.81
C THR A 133 -10.35 8.88 -0.38
N ALA A 134 -10.12 9.05 0.93
CA ALA A 134 -8.91 9.67 1.43
C ALA A 134 -7.69 8.80 1.14
N ALA A 135 -7.77 7.49 1.41
CA ALA A 135 -6.70 6.54 1.11
C ALA A 135 -6.41 6.47 -0.40
N VAL A 136 -7.45 6.50 -1.26
CA VAL A 136 -7.28 6.50 -2.72
C VAL A 136 -6.56 7.74 -3.21
N VAL A 137 -6.95 8.92 -2.72
CA VAL A 137 -6.34 10.21 -3.09
C VAL A 137 -4.88 10.25 -2.66
N GLU A 138 -4.58 9.93 -1.40
CA GLU A 138 -3.20 9.90 -0.89
C GLU A 138 -2.32 8.98 -1.75
N LEU A 139 -2.77 7.75 -1.98
CA LEU A 139 -2.00 6.79 -2.75
C LEU A 139 -1.81 7.22 -4.22
N SER A 140 -2.78 7.92 -4.80
CA SER A 140 -2.65 8.42 -6.18
C SER A 140 -1.52 9.44 -6.36
N MET A 141 -1.05 10.05 -5.27
CA MET A 141 0.08 10.97 -5.25
C MET A 141 1.44 10.27 -5.21
N LEU A 142 1.49 8.93 -5.09
CA LEU A 142 2.75 8.18 -4.91
C LEU A 142 3.82 8.52 -5.96
N ASP A 143 3.42 8.67 -7.23
CA ASP A 143 4.33 8.99 -8.34
C ASP A 143 4.88 10.42 -8.29
N SER A 144 4.20 11.36 -7.63
CA SER A 144 4.62 12.76 -7.50
C SER A 144 5.81 12.96 -6.54
N TYR A 145 5.96 12.05 -5.57
CA TYR A 145 7.07 12.11 -4.62
C TYR A 145 8.37 11.63 -5.24
N LYS A 146 9.50 12.26 -4.91
CA LYS A 146 10.80 11.93 -5.51
C LYS A 146 11.70 11.12 -4.58
N SER A 147 11.68 11.41 -3.28
CA SER A 147 12.52 10.67 -2.33
C SER A 147 11.87 9.34 -1.92
N PRO A 148 12.69 8.29 -1.64
CA PRO A 148 12.19 7.05 -1.07
C PRO A 148 11.44 7.26 0.24
N SER A 149 11.88 8.21 1.07
CA SER A 149 11.23 8.51 2.36
C SER A 149 9.83 9.11 2.18
N GLU A 150 9.64 10.03 1.23
CA GLU A 150 8.31 10.58 0.91
C GLU A 150 7.37 9.52 0.36
N LYS A 151 7.85 8.67 -0.56
CA LYS A 151 7.03 7.55 -1.08
C LYS A 151 6.65 6.56 0.02
N LEU A 152 7.56 6.23 0.93
CA LEU A 152 7.27 5.37 2.08
C LEU A 152 6.24 5.99 3.02
N ASN A 153 6.36 7.30 3.28
CA ASN A 153 5.39 8.01 4.10
C ASN A 153 4.01 8.05 3.44
N CYS A 154 3.93 8.23 2.12
CA CYS A 154 2.68 8.12 1.37
C CYS A 154 2.00 6.76 1.56
N LEU A 155 2.77 5.65 1.53
CA LEU A 155 2.22 4.32 1.84
C LEU A 155 1.71 4.23 3.28
N CYS A 156 2.43 4.81 4.25
CA CYS A 156 2.03 4.80 5.65
C CYS A 156 0.76 5.61 5.89
N THR A 157 0.70 6.85 5.37
CA THR A 157 -0.48 7.70 5.43
C THR A 157 -1.67 7.03 4.76
N THR A 158 -1.48 6.41 3.59
CA THR A 158 -2.53 5.63 2.91
C THR A 158 -3.05 4.52 3.81
N TYR A 159 -2.15 3.78 4.46
CA TYR A 159 -2.51 2.70 5.37
C TYR A 159 -3.30 3.24 6.58
N ASP A 160 -2.84 4.32 7.21
CA ASP A 160 -3.53 4.94 8.34
C ASP A 160 -4.92 5.48 7.97
N LEU A 161 -5.05 6.11 6.79
CA LEU A 161 -6.33 6.60 6.25
C LEU A 161 -7.29 5.45 5.98
N LEU A 162 -6.81 4.34 5.43
CA LEU A 162 -7.60 3.14 5.22
C LEU A 162 -8.21 2.67 6.55
N PHE A 163 -7.41 2.52 7.60
CA PHE A 163 -7.92 2.11 8.91
C PHE A 163 -8.87 3.13 9.54
N ALA A 164 -8.62 4.43 9.35
CA ALA A 164 -9.51 5.48 9.82
C ALA A 164 -10.89 5.40 9.13
N GLU A 165 -10.92 5.16 7.82
CA GLU A 165 -12.15 5.02 7.04
C GLU A 165 -12.92 3.75 7.41
N VAL A 166 -12.23 2.60 7.62
CA VAL A 166 -12.90 1.39 8.12
C VAL A 166 -13.48 1.61 9.51
N LYS A 167 -12.71 2.19 10.44
CA LYS A 167 -13.19 2.49 11.80
C LYS A 167 -14.40 3.42 11.77
N SER A 168 -14.38 4.46 10.95
CA SER A 168 -15.52 5.37 10.80
C SER A 168 -16.76 4.63 10.30
N ALA A 169 -16.62 3.75 9.30
CA ALA A 169 -17.74 2.97 8.78
C ALA A 169 -18.31 2.01 9.83
N LEU A 170 -17.45 1.36 10.63
CA LEU A 170 -17.88 0.50 11.73
C LEU A 170 -18.62 1.29 12.82
N VAL A 171 -18.12 2.46 13.20
CA VAL A 171 -18.79 3.33 14.19
C VAL A 171 -20.17 3.74 13.70
N THR A 172 -20.30 4.20 12.44
CA THR A 172 -21.61 4.54 11.86
C THR A 172 -22.57 3.36 11.89
N LEU A 173 -22.09 2.15 11.55
CA LEU A 173 -22.91 0.95 11.58
C LEU A 173 -23.35 0.58 13.01
N ILE A 174 -22.45 0.64 13.99
CA ILE A 174 -22.79 0.35 15.39
C ILE A 174 -23.80 1.37 15.91
N SER A 175 -23.58 2.67 15.65
CA SER A 175 -24.48 3.75 16.09
C SER A 175 -25.89 3.66 15.48
N GLU A 176 -26.03 3.10 14.27
CA GLU A 176 -27.33 2.92 13.62
C GLU A 176 -28.11 1.69 14.12
N TYR A 177 -27.43 0.64 14.60
CA TYR A 177 -28.06 -0.68 14.79
C TYR A 177 -27.82 -1.35 16.16
N SER A 178 -27.01 -0.76 17.04
CA SER A 178 -26.71 -1.34 18.36
C SER A 178 -27.09 -0.39 19.49
N ASP A 179 -28.01 -0.82 20.35
CA ASP A 179 -28.26 -0.20 21.66
C ASP A 179 -27.10 -0.43 22.66
N ARG A 180 -26.07 -1.19 22.26
CA ARG A 180 -24.87 -1.47 23.04
C ARG A 180 -23.69 -0.70 22.45
N GLU A 181 -23.27 0.36 23.14
CA GLU A 181 -22.23 1.29 22.69
C GLU A 181 -20.78 0.76 22.70
N LEU A 182 -20.49 -0.49 23.07
CA LEU A 182 -19.22 -0.70 23.79
C LEU A 182 -18.08 -1.45 23.12
N GLU A 183 -18.20 -2.06 21.95
CA GLU A 183 -17.03 -2.75 21.34
C GLU A 183 -16.96 -2.57 19.82
N ILE A 184 -16.01 -1.74 19.37
CA ILE A 184 -15.64 -1.65 17.95
C ILE A 184 -14.84 -2.92 17.61
N PRO A 185 -15.28 -3.74 16.64
CA PRO A 185 -14.58 -4.97 16.31
C PRO A 185 -13.15 -4.67 15.83
N MET A 186 -12.20 -5.48 16.31
CA MET A 186 -10.81 -5.41 15.87
C MET A 186 -10.69 -5.98 14.46
N ILE A 187 -10.23 -5.17 13.52
CA ILE A 187 -9.97 -5.58 12.13
C ILE A 187 -8.64 -6.35 12.12
N ASN A 188 -8.67 -7.60 11.67
CA ASN A 188 -7.48 -8.42 11.53
C ASN A 188 -6.73 -8.08 10.24
N ASN A 189 -5.40 -8.24 10.23
CA ASN A 189 -4.56 -7.94 9.05
C ASN A 189 -4.97 -8.75 7.79
N GLU A 190 -5.59 -9.91 7.95
CA GLU A 190 -6.10 -10.73 6.84
C GLU A 190 -7.28 -10.07 6.11
N GLU A 191 -8.06 -9.24 6.81
CA GLU A 191 -9.19 -8.50 6.25
C GLU A 191 -8.75 -7.23 5.52
N VAL A 192 -7.51 -6.78 5.76
CA VAL A 192 -6.93 -5.56 5.17
C VAL A 192 -6.54 -5.78 3.71
N VAL A 193 -6.11 -6.99 3.35
CA VAL A 193 -5.66 -7.35 2.00
C VAL A 193 -6.70 -7.02 0.91
N PRO A 194 -7.97 -7.48 0.98
CA PRO A 194 -8.97 -7.16 -0.04
C PRO A 194 -9.34 -5.67 -0.06
N ILE A 195 -9.27 -4.98 1.09
CA ILE A 195 -9.53 -3.53 1.18
C ILE A 195 -8.39 -2.75 0.51
N LEU A 196 -7.14 -3.11 0.80
CA LEU A 196 -5.96 -2.51 0.20
C LEU A 196 -5.90 -2.76 -1.31
N MET A 197 -6.38 -3.93 -1.77
CA MET A 197 -6.55 -4.23 -3.20
C MET A 197 -7.57 -3.28 -3.85
N ASP A 198 -8.70 -3.00 -3.19
CA ASP A 198 -9.70 -2.04 -3.67
C ASP A 198 -9.10 -0.63 -3.81
N VAL A 199 -8.35 -0.17 -2.81
CA VAL A 199 -7.66 1.13 -2.82
C VAL A 199 -6.65 1.19 -3.98
N LEU A 200 -5.78 0.18 -4.11
CA LEU A 200 -4.79 0.10 -5.20
C LEU A 200 -5.41 0.19 -6.59
N ILE A 201 -6.49 -0.54 -6.82
CA ILE A 201 -7.23 -0.53 -8.09
C ILE A 201 -7.78 0.88 -8.36
N LYS A 202 -8.43 1.49 -7.35
CA LYS A 202 -9.07 2.80 -7.48
C LYS A 202 -8.07 3.96 -7.63
N SER A 203 -6.87 3.84 -7.06
CA SER A 203 -5.81 4.84 -7.18
C SER A 203 -5.15 4.92 -8.55
N LYS A 204 -5.37 3.93 -9.43
CA LYS A 204 -4.91 3.93 -10.83
C LYS A 204 -3.41 4.25 -10.99
N LEU A 205 -2.59 3.66 -10.12
CA LEU A 205 -1.14 3.84 -10.14
C LEU A 205 -0.55 3.46 -11.51
N LEU A 206 0.38 4.28 -12.00
CA LEU A 206 1.07 4.05 -13.27
C LEU A 206 2.28 3.13 -13.08
N HIS A 207 3.09 3.41 -12.05
CA HIS A 207 4.39 2.74 -11.86
C HIS A 207 4.53 2.03 -10.50
N PRO A 208 3.55 1.23 -10.03
CA PRO A 208 3.60 0.72 -8.67
C PRO A 208 4.82 -0.17 -8.40
N CYS A 209 5.18 -1.07 -9.30
CA CYS A 209 6.31 -1.99 -9.11
C CYS A 209 7.63 -1.23 -9.09
N SER A 210 7.80 -0.28 -10.01
CA SER A 210 8.94 0.64 -10.02
C SER A 210 9.07 1.40 -8.70
N ASN A 211 7.97 1.95 -8.17
CA ASN A 211 7.97 2.68 -6.91
C ASN A 211 8.34 1.78 -5.72
N LEU A 212 7.74 0.59 -5.62
CA LEU A 212 8.04 -0.36 -4.54
C LEU A 212 9.51 -0.79 -4.58
N PHE A 213 10.05 -1.05 -5.77
CA PHE A 213 11.46 -1.35 -5.94
C PHE A 213 12.36 -0.16 -5.54
N TYR A 214 12.03 1.05 -6.01
CA TYR A 214 12.80 2.26 -5.69
C TYR A 214 12.86 2.49 -4.17
N MET A 215 11.73 2.34 -3.47
CA MET A 215 11.67 2.41 -2.01
C MET A 215 12.53 1.33 -1.33
N LYS A 216 12.52 0.09 -1.84
CA LYS A 216 13.34 -1.00 -1.30
C LYS A 216 14.82 -0.76 -1.44
N LEU A 217 15.25 -0.37 -2.63
CA LEU A 217 16.68 -0.25 -2.95
C LEU A 217 17.27 0.99 -2.29
N PHE A 218 16.70 2.15 -2.58
CA PHE A 218 17.24 3.44 -2.17
C PHE A 218 16.76 3.88 -0.77
N GLY A 219 15.69 3.26 -0.25
CA GLY A 219 15.20 3.45 1.12
C GLY A 219 15.66 2.37 2.10
N ALA A 220 16.59 1.48 1.71
CA ALA A 220 16.97 0.30 2.50
C ALA A 220 17.34 0.62 3.97
N LYS A 221 18.11 1.69 4.21
CA LYS A 221 18.52 2.10 5.56
C LYS A 221 17.34 2.61 6.41
N ILE A 222 16.41 3.37 5.81
CA ILE A 222 15.17 3.82 6.47
C ILE A 222 14.34 2.59 6.85
N LEU A 223 14.19 1.66 5.92
CA LEU A 223 13.46 0.43 6.15
C LEU A 223 14.11 -0.41 7.25
N GLN A 224 15.44 -0.52 7.30
CA GLN A 224 16.17 -1.22 8.38
C GLN A 224 15.82 -0.68 9.76
N GLN A 225 15.65 0.63 9.89
CA GLN A 225 15.36 1.30 11.16
C GLN A 225 13.88 1.30 11.53
N ASP A 226 12.98 1.22 10.55
CA ASP A 226 11.53 1.31 10.75
C ASP A 226 10.80 0.03 10.34
N GLN A 227 10.49 -0.80 11.34
CA GLN A 227 9.79 -2.08 11.12
C GLN A 227 8.35 -1.89 10.62
N GLN A 228 7.68 -0.80 11.01
CA GLN A 228 6.30 -0.52 10.57
C GLN A 228 6.29 -0.18 9.09
N LYS A 229 7.15 0.76 8.64
CA LYS A 229 7.32 1.08 7.20
C LYS A 229 7.63 -0.17 6.39
N ARG A 230 8.50 -1.03 6.90
CA ARG A 230 8.85 -2.31 6.25
C ARG A 230 7.66 -3.25 6.12
N SER A 231 6.84 -3.36 7.16
CA SER A 231 5.64 -4.20 7.15
C SER A 231 4.61 -3.67 6.17
N ILE A 232 4.35 -2.35 6.18
CA ILE A 232 3.41 -1.69 5.28
C ILE A 232 3.84 -1.89 3.83
N LEU A 233 5.12 -1.63 3.50
CA LEU A 233 5.66 -1.86 2.17
C LEU A 233 5.41 -3.29 1.69
N ARG A 234 5.65 -4.30 2.55
CA ARG A 234 5.37 -5.70 2.22
C ARG A 234 3.89 -5.97 1.98
N SER A 235 2.98 -5.34 2.72
CA SER A 235 1.54 -5.49 2.48
C SER A 235 1.16 -5.04 1.07
N PHE A 236 1.69 -3.91 0.60
CA PHE A 236 1.47 -3.45 -0.79
C PHE A 236 2.02 -4.44 -1.82
N GLU A 237 3.21 -5.02 -1.57
CA GLU A 237 3.79 -6.03 -2.46
C GLU A 237 2.98 -7.32 -2.52
N THR A 238 2.52 -7.80 -1.37
CA THR A 238 1.66 -8.97 -1.27
C THR A 238 0.41 -8.77 -2.10
N VAL A 239 -0.28 -7.63 -1.95
CA VAL A 239 -1.51 -7.34 -2.70
C VAL A 239 -1.26 -7.25 -4.20
N ILE A 240 -0.19 -6.60 -4.66
CA ILE A 240 0.13 -6.55 -6.10
C ILE A 240 0.40 -7.96 -6.66
N ASN A 241 1.11 -8.80 -5.92
CA ASN A 241 1.37 -10.19 -6.33
C ASN A 241 0.09 -11.02 -6.34
N GLU A 242 -0.80 -10.85 -5.37
CA GLU A 242 -2.11 -11.50 -5.36
C GLU A 242 -2.96 -11.08 -6.55
N MET A 243 -3.01 -9.78 -6.89
CA MET A 243 -3.72 -9.28 -8.08
C MET A 243 -3.22 -9.97 -9.36
N ARG A 244 -1.91 -10.21 -9.48
CA ARG A 244 -1.32 -10.95 -10.61
C ARG A 244 -1.73 -12.42 -10.60
N ASN A 245 -1.71 -13.07 -9.44
CA ASN A 245 -2.06 -14.47 -9.31
C ASN A 245 -3.54 -14.73 -9.61
N LEU A 246 -4.43 -13.85 -9.15
CA LEU A 246 -5.87 -13.93 -9.44
C LEU A 246 -6.13 -13.93 -10.95
N ARG A 247 -5.46 -13.06 -11.70
CA ARG A 247 -5.59 -13.02 -13.16
C ARG A 247 -5.07 -14.29 -13.86
N LYS A 248 -3.95 -14.84 -13.39
CA LYS A 248 -3.38 -16.08 -13.95
C LYS A 248 -4.36 -17.24 -13.78
N ASN A 249 -5.00 -17.34 -12.61
CA ASN A 249 -5.97 -18.39 -12.31
C ASN A 249 -7.25 -18.26 -13.15
N GLU A 250 -7.75 -17.05 -13.39
CA GLU A 250 -8.89 -16.83 -14.30
C GLU A 250 -8.56 -17.23 -15.75
N SER A 251 -7.33 -16.96 -16.19
CA SER A 251 -6.87 -17.28 -17.55
C SER A 251 -6.64 -18.78 -17.77
N MET A 252 -6.45 -19.58 -16.72
CA MET A 252 -6.31 -21.05 -16.83
C MET A 252 -7.66 -21.78 -16.81
N ASN A 253 -8.70 -21.15 -16.28
CA ASN A 253 -10.05 -21.71 -16.24
C ASN A 253 -10.91 -21.32 -17.46
N GLY A 254 -10.45 -20.34 -18.26
CA GLY A 254 -10.97 -20.06 -19.59
C GLY A 254 -10.09 -20.74 -20.64
N SER A 255 -10.65 -21.64 -21.43
CA SER A 255 -9.99 -22.34 -22.53
C SER A 255 -9.13 -21.41 -23.40
N ALA A 256 -7.89 -21.82 -23.63
CA ALA A 256 -6.97 -21.24 -24.60
C ALA A 256 -7.59 -21.24 -26.01
N ASP A 257 -7.91 -20.04 -26.52
CA ASP A 257 -7.81 -19.62 -27.92
C ASP A 257 -8.73 -18.40 -28.12
N HIS A 258 -8.15 -17.21 -28.07
CA HIS A 258 -8.34 -16.17 -29.10
C HIS A 258 -7.58 -14.90 -28.69
N ASP A 259 -6.39 -14.80 -29.24
CA ASP A 259 -5.77 -13.52 -29.57
C ASP A 259 -6.59 -12.92 -30.73
N MET A 260 -7.25 -11.78 -30.50
CA MET A 260 -7.57 -10.72 -31.46
C MET A 260 -8.38 -9.64 -30.75
N GLY A 261 -7.92 -8.39 -30.85
CA GLY A 261 -8.69 -7.23 -30.43
C GLY A 261 -10.03 -7.16 -31.15
N GLY A 262 -11.12 -7.03 -30.40
CA GLY A 262 -12.45 -6.88 -30.96
C GLY A 262 -13.52 -7.37 -30.01
N ASP A 263 -14.13 -6.41 -29.31
CA ASP A 263 -15.54 -6.38 -28.93
C ASP A 263 -16.36 -7.66 -29.21
N LEU A 264 -16.66 -8.48 -28.19
CA LEU A 264 -17.90 -9.26 -28.18
C LEU A 264 -18.31 -9.74 -26.78
N LEU A 265 -19.58 -9.49 -26.50
CA LEU A 265 -20.42 -9.98 -25.42
C LEU A 265 -20.61 -11.51 -25.46
N HIS A 266 -21.02 -12.08 -24.32
CA HIS A 266 -21.45 -13.47 -24.08
C HIS A 266 -20.32 -14.52 -24.13
N MET A 267 -20.01 -15.28 -23.08
CA MET A 267 -20.91 -16.18 -22.33
C MET A 267 -20.30 -16.67 -21.00
N ASN A 268 -21.18 -16.94 -20.04
CA ASN A 268 -21.17 -17.98 -19.00
C ASN A 268 -19.87 -18.78 -18.78
N ASN A 269 -19.29 -18.64 -17.60
CA ASN A 269 -19.05 -19.78 -16.73
C ASN A 269 -18.95 -19.30 -15.27
N ASP A 270 -19.92 -19.77 -14.49
CA ASP A 270 -20.06 -19.61 -13.06
C ASP A 270 -18.95 -20.39 -12.34
N ILE A 271 -17.88 -19.69 -11.95
CA ILE A 271 -17.21 -19.98 -10.69
C ILE A 271 -17.22 -18.67 -9.93
N ASP A 272 -18.24 -18.56 -9.09
CA ASP A 272 -18.51 -17.43 -8.23
C ASP A 272 -17.28 -17.20 -7.36
N PHE A 273 -16.62 -16.04 -7.52
CA PHE A 273 -15.50 -15.60 -6.70
C PHE A 273 -15.84 -15.65 -5.20
N CYS A 274 -17.14 -15.55 -4.87
CA CYS A 274 -17.66 -15.79 -3.53
C CYS A 274 -17.64 -17.25 -3.09
N GLN A 275 -17.77 -18.25 -3.98
CA GLN A 275 -17.78 -19.67 -3.60
C GLN A 275 -16.41 -20.15 -3.11
N ILE A 276 -15.30 -19.68 -3.69
CA ILE A 276 -13.96 -20.08 -3.22
C ILE A 276 -13.67 -19.50 -1.82
N MET A 277 -14.12 -18.28 -1.54
CA MET A 277 -14.02 -17.69 -0.19
C MET A 277 -15.04 -18.29 0.80
N THR A 278 -16.22 -18.68 0.32
CA THR A 278 -17.26 -19.29 1.17
C THR A 278 -16.91 -20.74 1.53
N ILE A 279 -16.29 -21.52 0.64
CA ILE A 279 -15.89 -22.91 0.92
C ILE A 279 -14.81 -22.99 2.01
N SER A 280 -13.95 -21.99 2.13
CA SER A 280 -12.95 -21.92 3.21
C SER A 280 -13.54 -21.52 4.58
N LEU A 281 -14.80 -21.03 4.60
CA LEU A 281 -15.46 -20.50 5.80
C LEU A 281 -16.75 -21.26 6.16
N ALA A 282 -17.23 -22.17 5.31
CA ALA A 282 -18.48 -22.89 5.47
C ALA A 282 -18.24 -24.39 5.70
N GLU A 283 -17.59 -24.71 6.82
CA GLU A 283 -17.85 -25.95 7.55
C GLU A 283 -18.62 -25.58 8.83
N ASP A 284 -19.89 -25.18 8.69
CA ASP A 284 -20.97 -25.55 9.62
C ASP A 284 -22.36 -25.09 9.13
N GLU A 285 -23.33 -25.95 9.38
CA GLU A 285 -24.75 -26.02 9.00
C GLU A 285 -25.60 -24.74 9.26
N SER A 286 -26.81 -24.45 8.73
CA SER A 286 -27.84 -25.15 7.93
C SER A 286 -28.96 -24.19 7.45
N GLN A 287 -29.65 -24.61 6.38
CA GLN A 287 -31.01 -24.34 5.85
C GLN A 287 -31.53 -22.93 5.45
N PRO A 288 -32.29 -22.82 4.32
CA PRO A 288 -32.70 -21.54 3.73
C PRO A 288 -34.13 -21.11 4.15
N GLN A 289 -34.31 -19.82 4.46
CA GLN A 289 -35.62 -19.17 4.55
C GLN A 289 -35.83 -18.13 3.43
N LYS A 290 -37.07 -18.09 2.94
CA LYS A 290 -37.54 -17.37 1.75
C LYS A 290 -37.54 -15.84 1.89
N ASN A 291 -37.11 -15.19 0.81
CA ASN A 291 -37.40 -13.81 0.38
C ASN A 291 -36.95 -12.67 1.31
N ALA A 292 -35.71 -12.73 1.79
CA ALA A 292 -35.00 -11.50 2.16
C ALA A 292 -34.46 -10.82 0.89
N THR A 293 -34.60 -9.50 0.78
CA THR A 293 -33.89 -8.75 -0.28
C THR A 293 -32.38 -8.95 -0.11
N LEU A 294 -31.63 -8.99 -1.22
CA LEU A 294 -30.19 -9.24 -1.22
C LEU A 294 -29.44 -8.39 -0.19
N THR A 295 -29.86 -7.12 -0.05
CA THR A 295 -29.33 -6.17 0.92
C THR A 295 -29.63 -6.56 2.38
N ALA A 296 -30.81 -7.12 2.66
CA ALA A 296 -31.18 -7.58 3.99
C ALA A 296 -30.39 -8.85 4.38
N GLU A 297 -30.12 -9.73 3.42
CA GLU A 297 -29.33 -10.96 3.65
C GLU A 297 -27.85 -10.65 3.86
N GLN A 298 -27.28 -9.72 3.09
CA GLN A 298 -25.91 -9.21 3.31
C GLN A 298 -25.76 -8.56 4.69
N LYS A 299 -26.73 -7.70 5.06
CA LYS A 299 -26.79 -7.06 6.37
C LYS A 299 -26.91 -8.09 7.49
N ARG A 300 -27.73 -9.13 7.32
CA ARG A 300 -27.86 -10.23 8.27
C ARG A 300 -26.55 -11.01 8.44
N ARG A 301 -25.84 -11.30 7.34
CA ARG A 301 -24.56 -12.03 7.38
C ARG A 301 -23.47 -11.23 8.08
N LEU A 302 -23.39 -9.92 7.82
CA LEU A 302 -22.43 -9.04 8.48
C LEU A 302 -22.71 -8.93 9.99
N VAL A 303 -23.98 -8.76 10.37
CA VAL A 303 -24.41 -8.75 11.78
C VAL A 303 -24.15 -10.11 12.45
N SER A 304 -24.40 -11.23 11.76
CA SER A 304 -24.09 -12.57 12.29
C SER A 304 -22.60 -12.77 12.52
N LEU A 305 -21.74 -12.23 11.64
CA LEU A 305 -20.29 -12.31 11.77
C LEU A 305 -19.79 -11.51 12.98
N VAL A 306 -20.34 -10.30 13.19
CA VAL A 306 -20.07 -9.45 14.36
C VAL A 306 -20.53 -10.11 15.65
N MET A 307 -21.69 -10.77 15.64
CA MET A 307 -22.20 -11.51 16.80
C MET A 307 -21.36 -12.74 17.14
N LEU A 308 -20.89 -13.48 16.14
CA LEU A 308 -20.02 -14.66 16.34
C LEU A 308 -18.63 -14.27 16.84
N SER A 309 -18.13 -13.10 16.46
CA SER A 309 -16.83 -12.58 16.92
C SER A 309 -16.88 -11.91 18.29
N THR A 310 -18.08 -11.59 18.80
CA THR A 310 -18.31 -10.98 20.12
C THR A 310 -18.93 -11.93 21.15
N SER A 311 -19.36 -13.13 20.75
CA SER A 311 -19.73 -14.18 21.70
C SER A 311 -18.46 -14.86 22.24
N GLU A 312 -18.09 -14.52 23.47
CA GLU A 312 -17.09 -15.26 24.24
C GLU A 312 -17.41 -16.76 24.22
N ASN A 313 -16.47 -17.58 23.76
CA ASN A 313 -16.49 -19.01 23.97
C ASN A 313 -16.35 -19.28 25.47
N ASP A 314 -17.49 -19.48 26.14
CA ASP A 314 -17.56 -20.15 27.44
C ASP A 314 -17.07 -21.60 27.28
N TYR A 315 -15.74 -21.79 27.27
CA TYR A 315 -15.12 -23.06 27.60
C TYR A 315 -14.52 -22.95 29.00
N VAL A 316 -15.37 -23.20 29.98
CA VAL A 316 -14.92 -23.71 31.29
C VAL A 316 -14.36 -25.12 31.05
N THR A 317 -13.04 -25.26 31.01
CA THR A 317 -12.38 -26.53 31.33
C THR A 317 -11.51 -26.34 32.57
N THR A 318 -12.11 -26.65 33.72
CA THR A 318 -11.37 -27.09 34.89
C THR A 318 -10.68 -28.41 34.56
N ASN A 319 -9.36 -28.40 34.41
CA ASN A 319 -8.53 -29.57 34.73
C ASN A 319 -7.08 -29.16 34.95
N VAL A 320 -6.71 -29.17 36.23
CA VAL A 320 -5.32 -29.08 36.71
C VAL A 320 -4.67 -30.45 36.59
N PRO A 321 -3.48 -30.58 36.00
CA PRO A 321 -2.56 -31.65 36.36
C PRO A 321 -1.49 -31.11 37.31
N LYS A 322 -1.49 -31.62 38.55
CA LYS A 322 -0.36 -31.53 39.47
C LYS A 322 0.78 -32.39 38.94
N ILE A 323 1.88 -31.79 38.48
CA ILE A 323 3.19 -32.47 38.46
C ILE A 323 4.28 -31.42 38.74
N PHE A 324 4.55 -31.17 40.02
CA PHE A 324 5.91 -30.96 40.50
C PHE A 324 6.11 -31.84 41.73
N MET A 325 7.25 -32.52 41.71
CA MET A 325 7.81 -33.36 42.75
C MET A 325 7.68 -32.74 44.15
N LYS A 326 7.02 -33.45 45.07
CA LYS A 326 7.69 -34.38 45.99
C LYS A 326 6.74 -35.48 46.43
#